data_AF-A0A015MD86-F1
#
_entry.id   AF-A0A015MD86-F1
#
_cell.length_a   1.000
_cell.length_b   1.000
_cell.length_c   1.000
_cell.angle_alpha   90.00
_cell.angle_beta   90.00
_cell.angle_gamma   90.00
#
_symmetry.space_group_name_H-M   'P 1'
#
loop_
_entity.id
_entity.type
_entity.pdbx_description
1 polymer ?
#
loop_
_entity_poly.entity_id
_entity_poly.type
_entity_poly.pdbx_seq_one_letter_code
_entity_poly.pdbx_strand_id
1 'polypeptide(L)'
;MVFPDNHKLKGKPKGIKQVLTECNIWPEKGIRLMCEQCSGKQDDIVSERLDCCARRIMSLQPDFCEQRSILKEAIIKAGHIFERYPKFHCECNFIERYWGFAKRETRRLCNYNYNDLLLKVPEVLISVPVTTIHKFACKSWRYMDAYNKGLEGRTAEWAVSKYKSHHRLPDNIERIMDDLDNT
;
A
#
# COMPACT_ATOMS: atom_id res chain seq x y z
N MET A 1 9.55 -9.80 -23.26
CA MET A 1 10.69 -10.52 -22.63
C MET A 1 10.75 -12.02 -22.98
N VAL A 2 10.20 -12.46 -24.10
CA VAL A 2 10.36 -13.86 -24.57
C VAL A 2 11.20 -13.88 -25.84
N PHE A 3 11.82 -15.01 -26.13
CA PHE A 3 12.55 -15.15 -27.38
C PHE A 3 11.59 -15.15 -28.59
N PRO A 4 11.97 -14.44 -29.67
CA PRO A 4 11.18 -14.38 -30.90
C PRO A 4 11.10 -15.74 -31.59
N ASP A 5 10.17 -15.84 -32.54
CA ASP A 5 9.82 -17.08 -33.23
C ASP A 5 10.97 -17.70 -34.05
N ASN A 6 11.94 -16.88 -34.43
CA ASN A 6 13.14 -17.27 -35.16
C ASN A 6 14.29 -17.74 -34.27
N HIS A 7 14.09 -17.88 -32.96
CA HIS A 7 15.13 -18.26 -32.00
C HIS A 7 14.98 -19.72 -31.52
N LYS A 8 16.10 -20.39 -31.25
CA LYS A 8 16.13 -21.78 -30.73
C LYS A 8 15.35 -21.98 -29.41
N LEU A 9 15.15 -20.91 -28.65
CA LEU A 9 14.41 -20.88 -27.38
C LEU A 9 13.06 -20.18 -27.50
N LYS A 10 12.44 -20.18 -28.69
CA LYS A 10 11.13 -19.58 -28.98
C LYS A 10 10.13 -19.75 -27.83
N GLY A 11 9.48 -18.65 -27.45
CA GLY A 11 8.44 -18.64 -26.41
C GLY A 11 8.96 -18.79 -24.97
N LYS A 12 10.24 -19.11 -24.75
CA LYS A 12 10.81 -19.12 -23.40
C LYS A 12 11.11 -17.70 -22.92
N PRO A 13 11.00 -17.43 -21.61
CA PRO A 13 11.40 -16.14 -21.04
C PRO A 13 12.92 -15.94 -21.18
N LYS A 14 13.32 -14.72 -21.54
CA LYS A 14 14.72 -14.30 -21.56
C LYS A 14 15.19 -14.10 -20.12
N GLY A 15 16.44 -14.47 -19.84
CA GLY A 15 17.07 -14.19 -18.55
C GLY A 15 17.45 -12.72 -18.41
N ILE A 16 17.57 -12.24 -17.16
CA ILE A 16 17.94 -10.84 -16.83
C ILE A 16 19.19 -10.38 -17.57
N LYS A 17 20.25 -11.21 -17.61
CA LYS A 17 21.49 -10.89 -18.32
C LYS A 17 21.24 -10.57 -19.79
N GLN A 18 20.49 -11.43 -20.47
CA GLN A 18 20.23 -11.24 -21.90
C GLN A 18 19.40 -10.00 -22.17
N VAL A 19 18.36 -9.75 -21.37
CA VAL A 19 17.53 -8.54 -21.51
C VAL A 19 18.39 -7.28 -21.31
N LEU A 20 19.21 -7.23 -20.26
CA LEU A 20 20.08 -6.07 -20.00
C LEU A 20 21.17 -5.88 -21.07
N THR A 21 21.69 -6.97 -21.65
CA THR A 21 22.62 -6.90 -22.78
C THR A 21 21.95 -6.34 -24.02
N GLU A 22 20.73 -6.80 -24.36
CA GLU A 22 19.96 -6.27 -25.49
C GLU A 22 19.61 -4.78 -25.33
N CYS A 23 19.44 -4.30 -24.09
CA CYS A 23 19.22 -2.90 -23.76
C CYS A 23 20.51 -2.06 -23.70
N ASN A 24 21.71 -2.65 -23.88
CA ASN A 24 23.02 -2.00 -23.71
C ASN A 24 23.30 -1.45 -22.29
N ILE A 25 22.75 -2.10 -21.25
CA ILE A 25 22.88 -1.66 -19.84
C ILE A 25 23.72 -2.65 -19.03
N TRP A 26 24.06 -3.82 -19.59
CA TRP A 26 24.89 -4.80 -18.91
C TRP A 26 26.35 -4.31 -18.74
N PRO A 27 26.89 -4.21 -17.51
CA PRO A 27 28.25 -3.71 -17.29
C PRO A 27 29.33 -4.62 -17.89
N GLU A 28 30.38 -4.02 -18.47
CA GLU A 28 31.50 -4.74 -19.10
C GLU A 28 32.25 -5.65 -18.12
N LYS A 29 32.43 -5.19 -16.88
CA LYS A 29 33.09 -5.95 -15.80
C LYS A 29 32.24 -7.13 -15.30
N GLY A 30 31.02 -7.28 -15.82
CA GLY A 30 30.01 -8.18 -15.31
C GLY A 30 29.42 -7.66 -13.99
N ILE A 31 28.23 -8.16 -13.67
CA ILE A 31 27.54 -7.81 -12.43
C ILE A 31 26.88 -9.05 -11.83
N ARG A 32 26.88 -9.14 -10.50
CA ARG A 32 26.14 -10.19 -9.80
C ARG A 32 24.65 -10.06 -10.05
N LEU A 33 23.95 -11.20 -10.11
CA LEU A 33 22.50 -11.23 -10.32
C LEU A 33 21.75 -10.48 -9.20
N MET A 34 22.12 -10.75 -7.96
CA MET A 34 21.46 -10.22 -6.75
C MET A 34 22.51 -9.99 -5.65
N CYS A 35 22.41 -8.86 -4.95
CA CYS A 35 23.22 -8.60 -3.76
C CYS A 35 22.47 -8.98 -2.48
N GLU A 36 23.17 -9.16 -1.36
CA GLU A 36 22.57 -9.49 -0.06
C GLU A 36 21.51 -8.48 0.38
N GLN A 37 21.75 -7.19 0.13
CA GLN A 37 20.81 -6.12 0.48
C GLN A 37 19.51 -6.21 -0.34
N CYS A 38 19.61 -6.55 -1.63
CA CYS A 38 18.44 -6.82 -2.48
C CYS A 38 17.76 -8.15 -2.17
N SER A 39 18.50 -9.14 -1.67
CA SER A 39 17.90 -10.38 -1.14
C SER A 39 17.05 -10.09 0.10
N GLY A 40 17.51 -9.18 0.96
CA GLY A 40 16.82 -8.74 2.17
C GLY A 40 15.64 -7.80 1.96
N LYS A 41 15.26 -7.48 0.71
CA LYS A 41 14.20 -6.51 0.36
C LYS A 41 14.43 -5.11 0.95
N GLN A 42 15.69 -4.70 1.08
CA GLN A 42 16.07 -3.35 1.52
C GLN A 42 16.16 -2.37 0.33
N ASP A 43 15.47 -2.70 -0.76
CA ASP A 43 15.46 -1.97 -2.04
C ASP A 43 14.74 -0.62 -1.91
N ASP A 44 13.78 -0.56 -0.98
CA ASP A 44 12.89 0.58 -0.73
C ASP A 44 13.46 1.58 0.29
N ILE A 45 14.51 1.19 1.02
CA ILE A 45 15.06 1.97 2.14
C ILE A 45 16.21 2.89 1.68
N VAL A 46 16.99 2.48 0.67
CA VAL A 46 18.17 3.22 0.19
C VAL A 46 18.03 3.45 -1.33
N SER A 47 17.37 4.55 -1.69
CA SER A 47 17.06 4.93 -3.08
C SER A 47 18.32 5.12 -3.95
N GLU A 48 19.45 5.48 -3.35
CA GLU A 48 20.70 5.86 -4.03
C GLU A 48 21.47 4.68 -4.68
N ARG A 49 21.10 3.43 -4.39
CA ARG A 49 21.75 2.26 -5.01
C ARG A 49 21.11 1.92 -6.35
N LEU A 50 21.67 2.45 -7.43
CA LEU A 50 21.14 2.25 -8.78
C LEU A 50 21.72 1.01 -9.50
N ASP A 51 22.98 0.66 -9.22
CA ASP A 51 23.76 -0.33 -9.98
C ASP A 51 24.33 -1.49 -9.13
N CYS A 52 23.79 -1.74 -7.94
CA CYS A 52 24.36 -2.70 -6.99
C CYS A 52 24.25 -4.20 -7.41
N CYS A 53 23.28 -4.53 -8.26
CA CYS A 53 23.09 -5.85 -8.86
C CYS A 53 22.20 -5.79 -10.12
N ALA A 54 22.24 -6.82 -10.97
CA ALA A 54 21.44 -6.89 -12.18
C ALA A 54 19.93 -6.79 -11.91
N ARG A 55 19.45 -7.38 -10.81
CA ARG A 55 18.05 -7.30 -10.40
C ARG A 55 17.61 -5.85 -10.12
N ARG A 56 18.46 -5.05 -9.47
CA ARG A 56 18.17 -3.64 -9.17
C ARG A 56 18.12 -2.80 -10.43
N ILE A 57 19.10 -2.96 -11.32
CA ILE A 57 19.13 -2.30 -12.63
C ILE A 57 17.85 -2.62 -13.40
N MET A 58 17.45 -3.90 -13.42
CA MET A 58 16.21 -4.34 -14.07
C MET A 58 14.96 -3.69 -13.45
N SER A 59 14.87 -3.65 -12.12
CA SER A 59 13.70 -3.05 -11.44
C SER A 59 13.54 -1.55 -11.66
N LEU A 60 14.63 -0.87 -12.02
CA LEU A 60 14.66 0.57 -12.31
C LEU A 60 14.42 0.88 -13.79
N GLN A 61 14.25 -0.14 -14.64
CA GLN A 61 13.96 0.10 -16.05
C GLN A 61 12.57 0.73 -16.22
N PRO A 62 12.40 1.71 -17.14
CA PRO A 62 11.14 2.42 -17.32
C PRO A 62 9.95 1.50 -17.61
N ASP A 63 10.15 0.45 -18.40
CA ASP A 63 9.11 -0.52 -18.74
C ASP A 63 8.56 -1.23 -17.49
N PHE A 64 9.41 -1.58 -16.54
CA PHE A 64 8.99 -2.15 -15.25
C PHE A 64 8.37 -1.11 -14.31
N CYS A 65 8.94 0.09 -14.23
CA CYS A 65 8.43 1.15 -13.36
C CYS A 65 7.05 1.65 -13.82
N GLU A 66 6.84 1.73 -15.13
CA GLU A 66 5.59 2.19 -15.74
C GLU A 66 4.55 1.07 -15.89
N GLN A 67 4.97 -0.20 -15.82
CA GLN A 67 4.07 -1.35 -15.92
C GLN A 67 2.98 -1.25 -14.87
N ARG A 68 1.74 -1.16 -15.35
CA ARG A 68 0.55 -1.21 -14.50
C ARG A 68 0.24 -2.68 -14.19
N SER A 69 -0.25 -2.95 -12.98
CA SER A 69 -0.77 -4.27 -12.68
C SER A 69 -2.04 -4.53 -13.50
N ILE A 70 -2.28 -5.81 -13.82
CA ILE A 70 -3.50 -6.22 -14.53
C ILE A 70 -4.77 -5.72 -13.81
N LEU A 71 -4.75 -5.72 -12.48
CA LEU A 71 -5.84 -5.17 -11.65
C LEU A 71 -6.01 -3.67 -11.85
N LYS A 72 -4.91 -2.90 -11.86
CA LYS A 72 -4.95 -1.45 -12.09
C LYS A 72 -5.51 -1.14 -13.48
N GLU A 73 -5.08 -1.89 -14.50
CA GLU A 73 -5.59 -1.73 -15.87
C GLU A 73 -7.08 -2.04 -15.96
N ALA A 74 -7.53 -3.15 -15.39
CA ALA A 74 -8.94 -3.55 -15.40
C ALA A 74 -9.84 -2.52 -14.70
N ILE A 75 -9.42 -2.01 -13.54
CA ILE A 75 -10.16 -1.03 -12.74
C ILE A 75 -10.26 0.32 -13.47
N ILE A 76 -9.15 0.81 -14.03
CA ILE A 76 -9.14 2.05 -14.81
C ILE A 76 -9.98 1.90 -16.08
N LYS A 77 -9.90 0.75 -16.77
CA LYS A 77 -10.71 0.46 -17.97
C LYS A 77 -12.21 0.47 -17.67
N ALA A 78 -12.61 0.08 -16.46
CA ALA A 78 -13.99 0.16 -15.98
C ALA A 78 -14.41 1.59 -15.56
N GLY A 79 -13.53 2.59 -15.65
CA GLY A 79 -13.82 3.98 -15.27
C GLY A 79 -13.68 4.27 -13.77
N HIS A 80 -13.05 3.39 -13.00
CA HIS A 80 -12.86 3.54 -11.56
C HIS A 80 -11.48 4.08 -11.19
N ILE A 81 -11.39 4.69 -10.01
CA ILE A 81 -10.13 5.15 -9.42
C ILE A 81 -9.43 3.96 -8.77
N PHE A 82 -8.14 3.78 -9.08
CA PHE A 82 -7.29 2.78 -8.44
C PHE A 82 -6.37 3.44 -7.41
N GLU A 83 -6.68 3.25 -6.14
CA GLU A 83 -5.89 3.77 -5.01
C GLU A 83 -5.20 2.63 -4.27
N ARG A 84 -3.93 2.83 -3.89
CA ARG A 84 -3.15 1.84 -3.13
C ARG A 84 -3.01 2.31 -1.69
N TYR A 85 -3.34 1.42 -0.77
CA TYR A 85 -3.10 1.66 0.65
C TYR A 85 -1.68 1.23 1.04
N PRO A 86 -1.05 1.92 2.00
CA PRO A 86 0.22 1.49 2.57
C PRO A 86 0.08 0.10 3.21
N LYS A 87 1.13 -0.71 3.10
CA LYS A 87 1.13 -2.07 3.64
C LYS A 87 1.18 -2.01 5.17
N PHE A 88 0.37 -2.82 5.85
CA PHE A 88 0.28 -2.90 7.31
C PHE A 88 -0.29 -1.65 8.02
N HIS A 89 -0.97 -0.77 7.28
CA HIS A 89 -1.63 0.42 7.81
C HIS A 89 -3.16 0.32 7.67
N CYS A 90 -3.78 -0.59 8.44
CA CYS A 90 -5.21 -0.87 8.33
C CYS A 90 -6.07 0.33 8.76
N GLU A 91 -5.55 1.20 9.62
CA GLU A 91 -6.16 2.45 10.07
C GLU A 91 -6.38 3.47 8.94
N CYS A 92 -5.58 3.40 7.87
CA CYS A 92 -5.73 4.19 6.66
C CYS A 92 -6.92 3.73 5.79
N ASN A 93 -7.44 2.51 5.98
CA ASN A 93 -8.59 2.02 5.22
C ASN A 93 -9.88 2.14 6.05
N PHE A 94 -10.77 3.05 5.65
CA PHE A 94 -11.99 3.31 6.42
C PHE A 94 -12.97 2.12 6.44
N ILE A 95 -12.86 1.18 5.49
CA ILE A 95 -13.71 -0.01 5.45
C ILE A 95 -13.47 -0.91 6.67
N GLU A 96 -12.27 -0.91 7.26
CA GLU A 96 -11.96 -1.68 8.46
C GLU A 96 -12.78 -1.19 9.65
N ARG A 97 -12.99 0.13 9.76
CA ARG A 97 -13.84 0.74 10.79
C ARG A 97 -15.31 0.44 10.56
N TYR A 98 -15.73 0.46 9.29
CA TYR A 98 -17.08 0.07 8.89
C TYR A 98 -17.38 -1.38 9.28
N TRP A 99 -16.49 -2.32 8.96
CA TRP A 99 -16.62 -3.71 9.36
C TRP A 99 -16.58 -3.90 10.88
N GLY A 100 -15.72 -3.15 11.58
CA GLY A 100 -15.68 -3.16 13.04
C GLY A 100 -17.01 -2.71 13.68
N PHE A 101 -17.63 -1.67 13.13
CA PHE A 101 -18.96 -1.21 13.55
C PHE A 101 -20.02 -2.27 13.27
N ALA A 102 -20.10 -2.75 12.03
CA ALA A 102 -21.08 -3.76 11.62
C ALA A 102 -20.98 -5.02 12.49
N LYS A 103 -19.76 -5.55 12.69
CA LYS A 103 -19.52 -6.71 13.56
C LYS A 103 -19.95 -6.46 15.01
N ARG A 104 -19.80 -5.24 15.54
CA ARG A 104 -20.26 -4.91 16.89
C ARG A 104 -21.79 -4.90 16.96
N GLU A 105 -22.46 -4.25 16.02
CA GLU A 105 -23.93 -4.18 16.03
C GLU A 105 -24.57 -5.54 15.75
N THR A 106 -24.04 -6.33 14.80
CA THR A 106 -24.52 -7.70 14.57
C THR A 106 -24.42 -8.55 15.83
N ARG A 107 -23.32 -8.45 16.59
CA ARG A 107 -23.16 -9.20 17.85
C ARG A 107 -24.13 -8.78 18.96
N ARG A 108 -24.68 -7.56 18.90
CA ARG A 108 -25.69 -7.09 19.86
C ARG A 108 -27.09 -7.62 19.53
N LEU A 109 -27.37 -7.78 18.23
CA LEU A 109 -28.68 -8.16 17.74
C LEU A 109 -28.83 -9.68 17.56
N CYS A 110 -27.72 -10.38 17.30
CA CYS A 110 -27.75 -11.77 16.90
C CYS A 110 -27.61 -12.74 18.09
N ASN A 111 -28.34 -13.84 18.01
CA ASN A 111 -28.26 -14.97 18.95
C ASN A 111 -27.16 -15.99 18.60
N TYR A 112 -26.27 -15.67 17.65
CA TYR A 112 -25.21 -16.54 17.12
C TYR A 112 -25.70 -17.81 16.40
N ASN A 113 -26.99 -17.91 16.06
CA ASN A 113 -27.49 -18.91 15.11
C ASN A 113 -27.13 -18.49 13.67
N TYR A 114 -26.72 -19.45 12.84
CA TYR A 114 -26.38 -19.22 11.44
C TYR A 114 -27.53 -18.56 10.64
N ASN A 115 -28.76 -19.04 10.82
CA ASN A 115 -29.92 -18.48 10.12
C ASN A 115 -30.19 -17.03 10.53
N ASP A 116 -29.96 -16.71 11.80
CA ASP A 116 -30.11 -15.34 12.31
C ASP A 116 -28.98 -14.44 11.79
N LEU A 117 -27.73 -14.95 11.75
CA LEU A 117 -26.60 -14.23 11.15
C LEU A 117 -26.83 -13.86 9.68
N LEU A 118 -27.39 -14.78 8.88
CA LEU A 118 -27.71 -14.54 7.47
C LEU A 118 -28.69 -13.37 7.29
N LEU A 119 -29.63 -13.18 8.22
CA LEU A 119 -30.60 -12.10 8.19
C LEU A 119 -30.03 -10.80 8.79
N LYS A 120 -29.35 -10.89 9.94
CA LYS A 120 -28.88 -9.73 10.71
C LYS A 120 -27.67 -9.04 10.11
N VAL A 121 -26.78 -9.75 9.41
CA VAL A 121 -25.61 -9.10 8.78
C VAL A 121 -26.04 -8.10 7.70
N PRO A 122 -26.88 -8.44 6.71
CA PRO A 122 -27.37 -7.48 5.72
C PRO A 122 -28.13 -6.29 6.34
N GLU A 123 -29.02 -6.55 7.31
CA GLU A 123 -29.77 -5.50 8.03
C GLU A 123 -28.82 -4.49 8.69
N VAL A 124 -27.78 -4.98 9.36
CA VAL A 124 -26.79 -4.13 10.02
C VAL A 124 -25.97 -3.33 9.01
N LEU A 125 -25.55 -3.94 7.90
CA LEU A 125 -24.77 -3.25 6.87
C LEU A 125 -25.57 -2.10 6.23
N ILE A 126 -26.85 -2.30 5.96
CA ILE A 126 -27.73 -1.26 5.39
C ILE A 126 -28.05 -0.16 6.41
N SER A 127 -28.13 -0.51 7.70
CA SER A 127 -28.49 0.45 8.75
C SER A 127 -27.36 1.39 9.18
N VAL A 128 -26.12 1.20 8.70
CA VAL A 128 -25.00 2.10 9.05
C VAL A 128 -25.26 3.50 8.48
N PRO A 129 -25.38 4.54 9.32
CA PRO A 129 -25.65 5.89 8.82
C PRO A 129 -24.50 6.41 7.94
N VAL A 130 -24.84 7.09 6.85
CA VAL A 130 -23.84 7.73 5.95
C VAL A 130 -22.94 8.70 6.72
N THR A 131 -23.49 9.43 7.70
CA THR A 131 -22.71 10.32 8.57
C THR A 131 -21.64 9.58 9.38
N THR A 132 -21.90 8.34 9.77
CA THR A 132 -20.92 7.46 10.44
C THR A 132 -19.84 7.01 9.47
N ILE A 133 -20.21 6.65 8.23
CA ILE A 133 -19.26 6.28 7.17
C ILE A 133 -18.32 7.46 6.87
N HIS A 134 -18.86 8.69 6.74
CA HIS A 134 -18.05 9.89 6.55
C HIS A 134 -17.07 10.12 7.72
N LYS A 135 -17.50 9.91 8.97
CA LYS A 135 -16.60 10.00 10.14
C LYS A 135 -15.47 8.98 10.09
N PHE A 136 -15.72 7.76 9.59
CA PHE A 136 -14.68 6.75 9.39
C PHE A 136 -13.68 7.17 8.33
N ALA A 137 -14.15 7.65 7.18
CA ALA A 137 -13.30 8.17 6.10
C ALA A 137 -12.42 9.33 6.59
N CYS A 138 -13.02 10.32 7.28
CA CYS A 138 -12.29 11.45 7.84
C CYS A 138 -11.28 11.04 8.90
N LYS A 139 -11.53 9.96 9.67
CA LYS A 139 -10.54 9.43 10.61
C LYS A 139 -9.37 8.78 9.87
N SER A 140 -9.64 7.99 8.84
CA SER A 140 -8.59 7.37 8.03
C SER A 140 -7.71 8.38 7.29
N TRP A 141 -8.29 9.47 6.76
CA TRP A 141 -7.52 10.56 6.18
C TRP A 141 -6.60 11.27 7.18
N ARG A 142 -7.02 11.42 8.44
CA ARG A 142 -6.14 11.98 9.48
C ARG A 142 -4.96 11.07 9.81
N TYR A 143 -5.14 9.75 9.74
CA TYR A 143 -4.00 8.81 9.85
C TYR A 143 -3.05 8.97 8.66
N MET A 144 -3.57 9.06 7.44
CA MET A 144 -2.73 9.32 6.26
C MET A 144 -1.94 10.64 6.39
N ASP A 145 -2.59 11.71 6.86
CA ASP A 145 -1.92 12.99 7.13
C ASP A 145 -0.85 12.86 8.22
N ALA A 146 -1.11 12.08 9.28
CA ALA A 146 -0.13 11.79 10.32
C ALA A 146 1.11 11.08 9.77
N TYR A 147 0.92 10.03 8.97
CA TYR A 147 2.04 9.29 8.37
C TYR A 147 2.81 10.12 7.35
N ASN A 148 2.12 10.97 6.57
CA ASN A 148 2.79 11.92 5.66
C ASN A 148 3.66 12.95 6.41
N LYS A 149 3.36 13.20 7.69
CA LYS A 149 4.12 14.07 8.60
C LYS A 149 5.08 13.28 9.51
N GLY A 150 5.49 12.08 9.07
CA GLY A 150 6.50 11.29 9.78
C GLY A 150 6.07 10.66 11.11
N LEU A 151 4.79 10.77 11.51
CA LEU A 151 4.33 10.17 12.76
C LEU A 151 4.16 8.66 12.63
N GLU A 152 4.42 7.92 13.70
CA GLU A 152 4.40 6.46 13.71
C GLU A 152 3.53 5.87 14.83
N GLY A 153 2.80 4.79 14.53
CA GLY A 153 2.10 3.99 15.55
C GLY A 153 1.35 4.79 16.61
N ARG A 154 1.89 4.81 17.84
CA ARG A 154 1.28 5.48 19.00
C ARG A 154 1.25 7.01 18.88
N THR A 155 2.25 7.61 18.25
CA THR A 155 2.31 9.08 18.07
C THR A 155 1.24 9.53 17.09
N ALA A 156 1.06 8.79 15.99
CA ALA A 156 -0.04 8.99 15.06
C ALA A 156 -1.41 8.79 15.74
N GLU A 157 -1.58 7.75 16.55
CA GLU A 157 -2.83 7.51 17.28
C GLU A 157 -3.16 8.65 18.26
N TRP A 158 -2.18 9.13 19.02
CA TRP A 158 -2.34 10.27 19.91
C TRP A 158 -2.74 11.52 19.14
N ALA A 159 -2.06 11.84 18.03
CA ALA A 159 -2.33 13.03 17.24
C ALA A 159 -3.76 13.00 16.65
N VAL A 160 -4.18 11.86 16.09
CA VAL A 160 -5.54 11.68 15.54
C VAL A 160 -6.61 11.74 16.64
N SER A 161 -6.27 11.31 17.86
CA SER A 161 -7.15 11.41 19.03
C SER A 161 -7.26 12.85 19.56
N LYS A 162 -6.16 13.60 19.58
CA LYS A 162 -6.11 14.99 20.06
C LYS A 162 -6.80 15.95 19.09
N TYR A 163 -6.52 15.83 17.79
CA TYR A 163 -7.03 16.74 16.77
C TYR A 163 -8.21 16.12 16.00
N LYS A 164 -9.42 16.46 16.47
CA LYS A 164 -10.69 15.95 15.92
C LYS A 164 -11.45 16.94 15.03
N SER A 165 -11.13 18.23 15.09
CA SER A 165 -11.88 19.31 14.44
C SER A 165 -11.58 19.49 12.96
N HIS A 166 -10.36 19.20 12.52
CA HIS A 166 -9.93 19.39 11.12
C HIS A 166 -9.61 18.04 10.47
N HIS A 167 -9.86 17.92 9.15
CA HIS A 167 -9.50 16.74 8.36
C HIS A 167 -7.98 16.55 8.20
N ARG A 168 -7.19 17.40 8.85
CA ARG A 168 -5.72 17.44 8.84
C ARG A 168 -5.24 17.74 10.24
N LEU A 169 -4.06 17.23 10.57
CA LEU A 169 -3.31 17.64 11.76
C LEU A 169 -2.70 19.03 11.55
N PRO A 170 -2.30 19.73 12.62
CA PRO A 170 -1.49 20.94 12.49
C PRO A 170 -0.20 20.66 11.73
N ASP A 171 0.34 21.66 11.02
CA ASP A 171 1.59 21.50 10.26
C ASP A 171 2.82 21.46 11.18
N ASN A 172 2.73 22.04 12.38
CA ASN A 172 3.77 22.01 13.40
C ASN A 172 3.69 20.80 14.35
N ILE A 173 3.02 19.71 13.93
CA ILE A 173 2.78 18.56 14.82
C ILE A 173 4.09 17.91 15.27
N GLU A 174 5.10 17.80 14.41
CA GLU A 174 6.42 17.24 14.76
C GLU A 174 7.06 18.02 15.91
N ARG A 175 7.10 19.36 15.83
CA ARG A 175 7.62 20.22 16.90
C ARG A 175 6.87 20.06 18.22
N ILE A 176 5.54 19.95 18.15
CA ILE A 176 4.70 19.73 19.35
C ILE A 176 5.05 18.37 19.99
N MET A 177 5.47 17.39 19.20
CA MET A 177 5.87 16.08 19.70
C MET A 177 7.28 16.09 20.28
N ASP A 178 8.22 16.76 19.63
CA ASP A 178 9.57 16.98 20.16
C ASP A 178 9.53 17.68 21.53
N ASP A 179 8.66 18.67 21.70
CA ASP A 179 8.48 19.38 22.97
C ASP A 179 7.89 18.48 24.07
N LEU A 180 7.05 17.50 23.70
CA LEU A 180 6.43 16.55 24.65
C LEU A 180 7.38 15.44 25.09
N ASP A 181 8.31 15.00 24.24
CA ASP A 181 9.31 14.00 24.58
C ASP A 181 10.47 14.58 25.41
N ASN A 182 10.64 15.91 25.38
CA ASN A 182 11.66 16.66 26.16
C ASN A 182 11.17 17.17 27.52
N THR A 183 9.95 16.80 27.95
CA THR A 183 9.35 17.19 29.25
C THR A 183 9.13 15.98 30.14
#